data_AF-A0A9Q8E8V2-F1
#
_entry.id   AF-A0A9Q8E8V2-F1
#
_cell.length_a   1.000
_cell.length_b   1.000
_cell.length_c   1.000
_cell.angle_alpha   90.00
_cell.angle_beta   90.00
_cell.angle_gamma   90.00
#
_symmetry.space_group_name_H-M   'P 1'
#
loop_
_entity.id
_entity.type
_entity.pdbx_description
1 polymer ?
#
loop_
_entity_poly.entity_id
_entity_poly.type
_entity_poly.pdbx_seq_one_letter_code
_entity_poly.pdbx_strand_id
1 'polypeptide(L)'
;MKRVITHIIEQDERVDRSRGMTVHLGELAASSLNFYVRVWVRNGEYWNTYYDLLENIKEAMDANHIDLPYPQMDSRAQNAPSQSQPHLQIVD
;
A
#
# COMPACT_ATOMS: atom_id res chain seq x y z
N MET A 1 -10.29 2.27 -1.68
CA MET A 1 -9.12 3.17 -1.74
C MET A 1 -9.42 4.55 -2.31
N LYS A 2 -9.68 4.73 -3.62
CA LYS A 2 -9.89 6.07 -4.24
C LYS A 2 -10.88 6.96 -3.48
N ARG A 3 -12.07 6.45 -3.16
CA ARG A 3 -13.11 7.19 -2.40
C ARG A 3 -12.62 7.68 -1.03
N VAL A 4 -11.83 6.86 -0.33
CA VAL A 4 -11.28 7.21 1.00
C VAL A 4 -10.27 8.33 0.88
N ILE A 5 -9.33 8.23 -0.08
CA ILE A 5 -8.34 9.29 -0.37
C ILE A 5 -9.06 10.60 -0.72
N THR A 6 -10.03 10.54 -1.64
CA THR A 6 -10.82 11.70 -2.05
C THR A 6 -11.54 12.34 -0.87
N HIS A 7 -12.16 11.54 0.00
CA HIS A 7 -12.86 12.07 1.17
C HIS A 7 -11.93 12.84 2.12
N ILE A 8 -10.74 12.29 2.42
CA ILE A 8 -9.76 12.96 3.29
C ILE A 8 -9.30 14.31 2.70
N ILE A 9 -9.00 14.34 1.40
CA ILE A 9 -8.63 15.59 0.72
C ILE A 9 -9.79 16.60 0.75
N GLU A 10 -11.03 16.13 0.60
CA GLU A 10 -12.23 16.95 0.68
C GLU A 10 -12.59 17.42 2.10
N GLN A 11 -11.87 16.99 3.15
CA GLN A 11 -12.00 17.55 4.49
C GLN A 11 -10.92 18.59 4.80
N ASP A 12 -9.82 18.65 4.03
CA ASP A 12 -8.76 19.63 4.26
C ASP A 12 -9.13 20.98 3.62
N GLU A 13 -9.33 22.00 4.46
CA GLU A 13 -9.72 23.35 4.05
C GLU A 13 -8.59 24.11 3.34
N ARG A 14 -7.33 23.66 3.48
CA ARG A 14 -6.17 24.29 2.83
C ARG A 14 -6.10 23.98 1.34
N VAL A 15 -6.83 22.95 0.89
CA VAL A 15 -6.89 22.51 -0.50
C VAL A 15 -7.78 23.43 -1.34
N ASP A 16 -7.17 24.07 -2.34
CA ASP A 16 -7.86 24.89 -3.33
C ASP A 16 -8.52 24.02 -4.41
N ARG A 17 -9.80 23.75 -4.21
CA ARG A 17 -10.63 22.92 -5.11
C ARG A 17 -10.95 23.62 -6.43
N SER A 18 -10.85 24.95 -6.51
CA SER A 18 -11.14 25.70 -7.74
C SER A 18 -10.12 25.39 -8.84
N ARG A 19 -8.91 24.99 -8.46
CA ARG A 19 -7.80 24.62 -9.36
C ARG A 19 -7.79 23.13 -9.74
N GLY A 20 -8.81 22.39 -9.28
CA GLY A 20 -8.97 20.97 -9.51
C GLY A 20 -8.13 20.09 -8.58
N MET A 21 -8.47 18.81 -8.58
CA MET A 21 -7.82 17.76 -7.80
C MET A 21 -7.66 16.53 -8.68
N THR A 22 -6.56 15.81 -8.50
CA THR A 22 -6.30 14.54 -9.19
C THR A 22 -6.17 13.44 -8.16
N VAL A 23 -6.98 12.38 -8.26
CA VAL A 23 -6.84 11.13 -7.49
C VAL A 23 -7.05 9.98 -8.46
N HIS A 24 -5.96 9.35 -8.91
CA HIS A 24 -6.01 8.28 -9.91
C HIS A 24 -5.09 7.13 -9.54
N LEU A 25 -5.52 5.91 -9.87
CA LEU A 25 -4.60 4.78 -9.95
C LEU A 25 -3.64 5.04 -11.12
N GLY A 26 -2.36 5.12 -10.81
CA GLY A 26 -1.31 5.42 -11.77
C GLY A 26 -0.63 4.18 -12.32
N GLU A 27 -0.41 3.18 -11.47
CA GLU A 27 0.40 2.01 -11.80
C GLU A 27 -0.05 0.79 -11.00
N LEU A 28 -0.03 -0.37 -11.67
CA LEU A 28 -0.12 -1.70 -11.06
C LEU A 28 1.31 -2.26 -10.97
N ALA A 29 1.99 -2.01 -9.85
CA ALA A 29 3.38 -2.44 -9.66
C ALA A 29 3.45 -3.88 -9.13
N ALA A 30 4.65 -4.44 -9.04
CA ALA A 30 4.87 -5.85 -8.70
C ALA A 30 4.27 -6.29 -7.35
N SER A 31 4.21 -5.38 -6.36
CA SER A 31 3.62 -5.64 -5.03
C SER A 31 2.87 -4.43 -4.49
N SER A 32 2.41 -3.51 -5.35
CA SER A 32 1.67 -2.32 -4.91
C SER A 32 0.74 -1.76 -5.98
N LEU A 33 -0.26 -1.00 -5.54
CA LEU A 33 -1.07 -0.12 -6.38
C LEU A 33 -0.63 1.31 -6.11
N ASN A 34 0.00 1.96 -7.09
CA ASN A 34 0.48 3.32 -6.89
C ASN A 34 -0.59 4.32 -7.32
N PHE A 35 -1.03 5.16 -6.38
CA PHE A 35 -1.99 6.22 -6.64
C PHE A 35 -1.28 7.57 -6.76
N TYR A 36 -1.67 8.35 -7.76
CA TYR A 36 -1.25 9.73 -7.90
C TYR A 36 -2.30 10.65 -7.32
N VAL A 37 -1.88 11.42 -6.32
CA VAL A 37 -2.68 12.46 -5.66
C VAL A 37 -2.03 13.81 -5.94
N ARG A 38 -2.78 14.74 -6.53
CA ARG A 38 -2.33 16.13 -6.75
C ARG A 38 -3.42 17.09 -6.33
N VAL A 39 -3.04 18.03 -5.48
CA VAL A 39 -3.89 19.08 -4.93
C VAL A 39 -3.14 20.39 -4.96
N TRP A 40 -3.88 21.50 -5.01
CA TRP A 40 -3.33 22.84 -4.92
C TRP A 40 -3.50 23.37 -3.50
N VAL A 41 -2.45 23.97 -2.96
CA VAL A 41 -2.45 24.61 -1.64
C VAL A 41 -1.64 25.89 -1.70
N ARG A 42 -1.82 26.77 -0.71
CA ARG A 42 -0.96 27.96 -0.57
C ARG A 42 0.48 27.52 -0.28
N ASN A 43 1.46 28.27 -0.80
CA ASN A 43 2.87 27.90 -0.68
C ASN A 43 3.32 27.68 0.78
N GLY A 44 2.91 28.56 1.70
CA GLY A 44 3.23 28.44 3.13
C GLY A 44 2.61 27.23 3.83
N GLU A 45 1.55 26.65 3.26
CA GLU A 45 0.84 25.48 3.82
C GLU A 45 1.32 24.16 3.23
N TYR A 46 2.21 24.19 2.24
CA TYR A 46 2.53 23.01 1.42
C TYR A 46 2.97 21.81 2.25
N TRP A 47 4.00 21.99 3.10
CA TRP A 47 4.57 20.89 3.86
C TRP A 47 3.63 20.39 4.97
N ASN A 48 2.96 21.30 5.68
CA ASN A 48 1.98 20.92 6.69
C ASN A 48 0.84 20.11 6.06
N THR A 49 0.29 20.59 4.93
CA THR A 49 -0.77 19.87 4.22
C THR A 49 -0.28 18.53 3.68
N TYR A 50 0.95 18.46 3.18
CA TYR A 50 1.52 17.21 2.67
C TYR A 50 1.62 16.13 3.75
N TYR A 51 2.19 16.46 4.91
CA TYR A 51 2.35 15.50 6.01
C TYR A 51 0.99 15.12 6.61
N ASP A 52 0.14 16.10 6.89
CA ASP A 52 -1.19 15.85 7.47
C ASP A 52 -2.04 14.97 6.54
N LEU A 53 -2.05 15.23 5.23
CA LEU A 53 -2.78 14.39 4.29
C LEU A 53 -2.22 12.97 4.25
N LEU A 54 -0.90 12.79 4.32
CA LEU A 54 -0.28 11.46 4.30
C LEU A 54 -0.68 10.64 5.54
N GLU A 55 -0.62 11.25 6.72
CA GLU A 55 -1.01 10.64 8.00
C GLU A 55 -2.51 10.33 8.01
N ASN A 56 -3.36 11.30 7.68
CA ASN A 56 -4.82 11.12 7.65
C ASN A 56 -5.25 10.07 6.62
N ILE A 57 -4.58 10.00 5.46
CA ILE A 57 -4.85 8.93 4.48
C ILE A 57 -4.51 7.58 5.08
N LYS A 58 -3.37 7.43 5.77
CA LYS A 58 -2.98 6.16 6.40
C LYS A 58 -4.00 5.75 7.46
N GLU A 59 -4.36 6.64 8.37
CA GLU A 59 -5.34 6.38 9.42
C GLU A 59 -6.71 6.00 8.84
N ALA A 60 -7.13 6.68 7.76
CA ALA A 60 -8.37 6.36 7.08
C ALA A 60 -8.32 5.02 6.36
N MET A 61 -7.19 4.61 5.79
CA MET A 61 -7.02 3.26 5.22
C MET A 61 -7.17 2.21 6.31
N ASP A 62 -6.51 2.39 7.46
CA ASP A 62 -6.57 1.45 8.59
C ASP A 62 -8.00 1.31 9.12
N ALA A 63 -8.70 2.44 9.33
CA ALA A 63 -10.08 2.45 9.81
C ALA A 63 -11.07 1.79 8.83
N ASN A 64 -10.72 1.73 7.54
CA ASN A 64 -11.53 1.07 6.51
C ASN A 64 -11.04 -0.35 6.20
N HIS A 65 -10.11 -0.90 6.98
CA HIS A 65 -9.50 -2.23 6.76
C HIS A 65 -8.88 -2.39 5.36
N ILE A 66 -8.24 -1.32 4.87
CA ILE A 66 -7.51 -1.33 3.60
C ILE A 66 -6.03 -1.52 3.90
N ASP A 67 -5.54 -2.74 3.72
CA ASP A 67 -4.14 -3.08 3.96
C ASP A 67 -3.21 -2.46 2.91
N LEU A 68 -2.12 -1.88 3.37
CA LEU A 68 -1.02 -1.46 2.51
C LEU A 68 -0.07 -2.63 2.29
N PRO A 69 0.11 -3.10 1.05
CA PRO A 69 0.90 -4.29 0.80
C PRO A 69 2.39 -4.05 1.06
N TYR A 70 3.01 -5.00 1.73
CA TYR A 70 4.48 -5.13 1.79
C TYR A 70 5.00 -5.86 0.55
N PRO A 71 6.31 -5.79 0.25
CA PRO A 71 6.91 -6.62 -0.79
C PRO A 71 6.56 -8.09 -0.61
N GLN A 72 5.95 -8.70 -1.63
CA GLN A 72 5.51 -10.08 -1.60
C GLN A 72 6.56 -10.98 -2.27
N MET A 73 6.81 -12.16 -1.68
CA MET A 73 7.61 -13.21 -2.30
C MET A 73 6.81 -14.51 -2.26
N ASP A 74 6.47 -15.03 -3.43
CA ASP A 74 5.81 -16.34 -3.54
C ASP A 74 6.87 -17.45 -3.49
N SER A 75 6.73 -18.39 -2.55
CA SER A 75 7.65 -19.50 -2.37
C SER A 75 6.98 -20.82 -2.75
N ARG A 76 7.49 -21.47 -3.81
CA ARG A 76 7.05 -22.81 -4.19
C ARG A 76 8.03 -23.86 -3.66
N ALA A 77 7.64 -24.55 -2.59
CA ALA A 77 8.38 -25.72 -2.12
C ALA A 77 8.10 -26.93 -3.03
N GLN A 78 9.15 -27.55 -3.55
CA GLN A 78 9.06 -28.88 -4.17
C GLN A 78 9.63 -29.89 -3.18
N ASN A 79 8.87 -30.93 -2.87
CA ASN A 79 9.39 -32.03 -2.06
C ASN A 79 10.47 -32.75 -2.87
N ALA A 80 11.72 -32.70 -2.40
CA ALA A 80 12.74 -33.60 -2.90
C ALA A 80 12.30 -35.04 -2.59
N PRO A 81 12.53 -36.02 -3.50
CA PRO A 81 12.20 -37.41 -3.21
C PRO A 81 12.90 -37.82 -1.92
N SER A 82 12.13 -38.36 -0.98
CA SER A 82 12.64 -38.89 0.29
C SER A 82 13.73 -39.92 -0.01
N GLN A 83 14.98 -39.61 0.36
CA GLN A 83 16.04 -40.61 0.32
C GLN A 83 15.70 -41.68 1.36
N SER A 84 15.38 -42.88 0.89
CA SER A 84 15.18 -44.06 1.72
C SER A 84 16.47 -44.28 2.53
N GLN A 85 16.40 -44.15 3.86
CA GLN A 85 17.52 -44.52 4.72
C GLN A 85 17.79 -46.03 4.54
N PRO A 86 19.03 -46.47 4.28
CA PRO A 86 19.33 -47.88 4.23
C PRO A 86 19.14 -48.47 5.63
N HIS A 87 18.12 -49.30 5.77
CA HIS A 87 17.91 -50.18 6.90
C HIS A 87 19.17 -51.05 7.06
N LEU A 88 19.99 -50.81 8.09
CA LEU A 88 21.01 -51.78 8.49
C LEU A 88 20.29 -53.01 9.06
N GLN A 89 20.31 -54.11 8.30
CA GLN A 89 20.09 -55.44 8.89
C GLN A 89 21.29 -55.74 9.77
N ILE A 90 21.09 -55.69 11.09
CA ILE A 90 21.97 -56.40 12.02
C ILE A 90 21.72 -57.88 11.73
N VAL A 91 22.72 -58.55 11.17
CA VAL A 91 22.73 -60.01 11.03
C VAL A 91 23.15 -60.55 12.40
N ASP A 92 22.21 -61.23 13.05
CA ASP A 92 22.25 -62.04 14.28
C ASP A 92 23.12 -61.57 15.48
#